data_AF-A0A2Z6NFM7-F1
#
_entry.id   AF-A0A2Z6NFM7-F1
#
_cell.length_a   1.000
_cell.length_b   1.000
_cell.length_c   1.000
_cell.angle_alpha   90.00
_cell.angle_beta   90.00
_cell.angle_gamma   90.00
#
_symmetry.space_group_name_H-M   'P 1'
#
loop_
_entity.id
_entity.type
_entity.pdbx_description
1 polymer ?
#
loop_
_entity_poly.entity_id
_entity_poly.type
_entity_poly.pdbx_seq_one_letter_code
_entity_poly.pdbx_strand_id
1 'polypeptide(L)'
;MDSEMIKKLGTSLTVPSVQELVKKSITKVPERYIQQNQEPPHVVSSIISLPQVPVIDLNKLLTEEDGNELEKLDHACKEWGFFQTNVIIYYIV
;
A
#
# COMPACT_ATOMS: atom_id res chain seq x y z
N MET A 1 -41.19 2.84 -16.62
CA MET A 1 -40.14 2.38 -15.68
C MET A 1 -39.69 1.05 -16.21
N ASP A 2 -38.56 1.09 -16.90
CA ASP A 2 -38.38 0.28 -18.08
C ASP A 2 -37.73 -1.04 -17.65
N SER A 3 -38.30 -2.17 -18.10
CA SER A 3 -37.89 -3.53 -17.71
C SER A 3 -36.38 -3.79 -17.93
N GLU A 4 -35.76 -3.00 -18.81
CA GLU A 4 -34.34 -3.01 -19.11
C GLU A 4 -33.45 -2.43 -17.98
N MET A 5 -33.94 -1.45 -17.22
CA MET A 5 -33.23 -0.93 -16.03
C MET A 5 -33.18 -1.94 -14.89
N ILE A 6 -34.24 -2.74 -14.73
CA ILE A 6 -34.36 -3.73 -13.64
C ILE A 6 -33.39 -4.90 -13.84
N LYS A 7 -33.13 -5.31 -15.10
CA LYS A 7 -32.13 -6.36 -15.42
C LYS A 7 -30.69 -5.98 -15.07
N LYS A 8 -30.40 -4.69 -14.88
CA LYS A 8 -29.05 -4.17 -14.61
C LYS A 8 -28.72 -4.10 -13.10
N LEU A 9 -29.70 -4.29 -12.22
CA LEU A 9 -29.56 -4.02 -10.78
C LEU A 9 -28.84 -5.15 -9.98
N GLY A 10 -28.43 -6.25 -10.63
CA GLY A 10 -27.80 -7.38 -9.94
C GLY A 10 -26.71 -8.11 -10.74
N THR A 11 -26.22 -7.55 -11.85
CA THR A 11 -25.18 -8.20 -12.66
C THR A 11 -23.79 -7.73 -12.22
N SER A 12 -22.90 -8.67 -11.89
CA SER A 12 -21.48 -8.38 -11.73
C SER A 12 -20.89 -7.96 -13.08
N LEU A 13 -20.30 -6.77 -13.14
CA LEU A 13 -19.54 -6.34 -14.33
C LEU A 13 -18.22 -7.10 -14.35
N THR A 14 -17.98 -7.87 -15.41
CA THR A 14 -16.70 -8.55 -15.59
C THR A 14 -15.60 -7.51 -15.75
N VAL A 15 -14.75 -7.43 -14.73
CA VAL A 15 -13.61 -6.51 -14.74
C VAL A 15 -12.45 -7.19 -15.47
N PRO A 16 -12.00 -6.66 -16.62
CA PRO A 16 -10.85 -7.22 -17.32
C PRO A 16 -9.60 -7.11 -16.45
N SER A 17 -8.71 -8.10 -16.58
CA SER A 17 -7.40 -8.08 -15.91
C SER A 17 -6.59 -6.89 -16.41
N VAL A 18 -6.11 -6.07 -15.48
CA VAL A 18 -5.22 -4.92 -15.80
C VAL A 18 -3.96 -5.42 -16.50
N GLN A 19 -3.43 -6.57 -16.11
CA GLN A 19 -2.24 -7.17 -16.75
C GLN A 19 -2.50 -7.50 -18.22
N GLU A 20 -3.68 -8.04 -18.56
CA GLU A 20 -4.05 -8.33 -19.94
C GLU A 20 -4.33 -7.06 -20.76
N LEU A 21 -4.85 -6.00 -20.13
CA LEU A 21 -5.01 -4.71 -20.78
C LEU A 21 -3.67 -4.09 -21.18
N VAL A 22 -2.65 -4.18 -20.31
CA VAL A 22 -1.31 -3.67 -20.61
C VAL A 22 -0.68 -4.43 -21.77
N LYS A 23 -0.81 -5.76 -21.81
CA LYS A 23 -0.33 -6.58 -22.94
C LYS A 23 -0.94 -6.20 -24.28
N LYS A 24 -2.16 -5.67 -24.29
CA LYS A 24 -2.89 -5.23 -25.50
C LYS A 24 -2.50 -3.82 -25.97
N SER A 25 -1.46 -3.21 -25.40
CA SER A 25 -0.95 -1.89 -25.78
C SER A 25 -2.05 -0.81 -25.84
N ILE A 26 -2.87 -0.72 -24.78
CA ILE A 26 -3.91 0.30 -24.68
C ILE A 26 -3.31 1.72 -24.76
N THR A 27 -3.90 2.59 -25.58
CA THR A 27 -3.45 3.99 -25.75
C THR A 27 -4.07 4.94 -24.73
N LYS A 28 -5.19 4.54 -24.11
CA LYS A 28 -5.91 5.33 -23.10
C LYS A 28 -6.35 4.43 -21.95
N VAL A 29 -6.19 4.93 -20.72
CA VAL A 29 -6.67 4.28 -19.51
C VAL A 29 -8.22 4.26 -19.53
N PRO A 30 -8.88 3.11 -19.30
CA PRO A 30 -10.33 3.06 -19.23
C PRO A 30 -10.86 3.95 -18.09
N GLU A 31 -11.99 4.64 -18.33
CA GLU A 31 -12.54 5.65 -17.42
C GLU A 31 -12.80 5.13 -16.01
N ARG A 32 -13.14 3.85 -15.88
CA ARG A 32 -13.34 3.15 -14.60
C ARG A 32 -12.10 3.04 -13.70
N TYR A 33 -10.90 3.30 -14.23
CA TYR A 33 -9.65 3.39 -13.45
C TYR A 33 -9.18 4.84 -13.26
N ILE A 34 -9.89 5.82 -13.83
CA ILE A 34 -9.57 7.24 -13.67
C ILE A 34 -10.22 7.70 -12.37
N GLN A 35 -9.40 8.10 -11.40
CA GLN A 35 -9.89 8.69 -10.16
C GLN A 35 -10.10 10.20 -10.36
N GLN A 36 -11.35 10.62 -10.47
CA GLN A 36 -11.72 12.00 -10.83
C GLN A 36 -11.48 13.03 -9.73
N ASN A 37 -11.48 12.61 -8.46
CA ASN A 37 -11.40 13.49 -7.28
C ASN A 37 -10.10 13.28 -6.48
N GLN A 38 -9.01 12.92 -7.13
CA GLN A 38 -7.71 12.89 -6.44
C GLN A 38 -7.29 14.35 -6.22
N GLU A 39 -6.98 14.69 -4.97
CA GLU A 39 -6.09 15.82 -4.72
C GLU A 39 -4.84 15.61 -5.59
N PRO A 40 -4.32 16.66 -6.27
CA PRO A 40 -3.12 16.52 -7.09
C PRO A 40 -2.08 15.74 -6.28
N PRO A 41 -1.42 14.71 -6.85
CA PRO A 41 -0.42 13.95 -6.10
C PRO A 41 0.49 14.99 -5.47
N HIS A 42 0.61 14.97 -4.14
CA HIS A 42 1.53 15.86 -3.44
C HIS A 42 2.89 15.58 -4.08
N VAL A 43 3.29 16.47 -5.00
CA VAL A 43 4.58 16.39 -5.64
C VAL A 43 5.53 16.72 -4.50
N VAL A 44 6.08 15.67 -3.90
CA VAL A 44 6.95 15.79 -2.76
C VAL A 44 8.21 16.47 -3.28
N SER A 45 8.24 17.80 -3.19
CA SER A 45 9.28 18.65 -3.79
C SER A 45 10.65 18.42 -3.14
N SER A 46 10.74 17.64 -2.08
CA SER A 46 11.99 17.15 -1.53
C SER A 46 11.73 15.87 -0.76
N ILE A 47 12.33 14.76 -1.20
CA ILE A 47 12.32 13.47 -0.48
C ILE A 47 12.94 13.63 0.93
N ILE A 48 13.69 14.70 1.15
CA ILE A 48 14.48 15.00 2.34
C ILE A 48 13.61 15.32 3.57
N SER A 49 12.37 15.79 3.38
CA SER A 49 11.52 16.28 4.48
C SER A 49 10.33 15.38 4.81
N LEU A 50 10.20 14.23 4.15
CA LEU A 50 9.13 13.30 4.51
C LEU A 50 9.47 12.55 5.79
N PRO A 51 8.50 12.34 6.69
CA PRO A 51 8.68 11.43 7.79
C PRO A 51 9.01 10.04 7.21
N GLN A 52 10.09 9.42 7.70
CA GLN A 52 10.51 8.09 7.28
C GLN A 52 9.75 7.03 8.08
N VAL A 53 9.22 6.03 7.38
CA VAL A 53 8.53 4.90 8.01
C VAL A 53 9.48 4.21 9.03
N PRO A 54 9.03 3.95 10.27
CA PRO A 54 9.85 3.28 11.27
C PRO A 54 10.31 1.89 10.78
N VAL A 55 11.56 1.56 11.05
CA VAL A 55 12.13 0.23 10.78
C VAL A 55 12.45 -0.42 12.13
N ILE A 56 11.86 -1.58 12.37
CA ILE A 56 12.04 -2.37 13.60
C ILE A 56 12.98 -3.54 13.31
N ASP A 57 14.10 -3.60 14.02
CA ASP A 57 15.03 -4.72 14.02
C ASP A 57 14.55 -5.79 15.00
N LEU A 58 13.99 -6.87 14.46
CA LEU A 58 13.45 -7.94 15.29
C LEU A 58 14.53 -8.71 16.04
N ASN A 59 15.77 -8.73 15.57
CA ASN A 59 16.86 -9.36 16.31
C ASN A 59 17.15 -8.58 17.59
N LYS A 60 17.28 -7.25 17.48
CA LYS A 60 17.52 -6.37 18.65
C LYS A 60 16.36 -6.35 19.62
N LEU A 61 15.14 -6.47 19.11
CA LEU A 61 13.94 -6.58 19.94
C LEU A 61 13.97 -7.86 20.78
N LEU A 62 14.42 -8.99 20.21
CA LEU A 62 14.45 -10.29 20.87
C LEU A 62 15.66 -10.49 21.78
N THR A 63 16.79 -9.82 21.52
CA THR A 63 18.00 -9.93 22.35
C THR A 63 17.96 -9.04 23.59
N GLU A 64 16.93 -8.20 23.74
CA GLU A 64 16.70 -7.29 24.86
C GLU A 64 17.92 -6.44 25.25
N GLU A 65 18.84 -6.18 24.32
CA GLU A 65 20.13 -5.54 24.65
C GLU A 65 19.95 -4.09 25.12
N ASP A 66 19.01 -3.35 24.52
CA ASP A 66 18.93 -1.89 24.72
C ASP A 66 17.55 -1.32 25.07
N GLY A 67 16.46 -2.10 25.05
CA GLY A 67 15.07 -1.65 25.29
C GLY A 67 14.52 -0.62 24.27
N ASN A 68 15.39 0.13 23.62
CA ASN A 68 15.17 1.14 22.59
C ASN A 68 14.36 0.60 21.41
N GLU A 69 14.55 -0.67 21.05
CA GLU A 69 13.82 -1.27 19.94
C GLU A 69 12.34 -1.53 20.28
N LEU A 70 12.05 -1.81 21.56
CA LEU A 70 10.67 -1.93 22.06
C LEU A 70 9.99 -0.56 22.10
N GLU A 71 10.70 0.49 22.51
CA GLU A 71 10.17 1.86 22.49
C GLU A 71 9.86 2.34 21.06
N LYS A 72 10.73 2.04 20.09
CA LYS A 72 10.44 2.31 18.67
C LYS A 72 9.22 1.57 18.18
N LEU A 73 9.03 0.32 18.59
CA LEU A 73 7.85 -0.47 18.22
C LEU A 73 6.58 0.15 18.80
N ASP A 74 6.59 0.53 20.09
CA ASP A 74 5.45 1.20 20.72
C ASP A 74 5.12 2.53 20.02
N HIS A 75 6.13 3.34 19.73
CA HIS A 75 5.98 4.59 18.99
C HIS A 75 5.42 4.37 17.57
N ALA A 76 5.93 3.38 16.84
CA ALA A 76 5.44 3.06 15.51
C ALA A 76 3.98 2.60 15.52
N CYS A 77 3.58 1.78 16.51
CA CYS A 77 2.19 1.36 16.66
C CYS A 77 1.25 2.54 16.94
N LYS A 78 1.67 3.50 17.76
CA LYS A 78 0.84 4.65 18.17
C LYS A 78 0.75 5.74 17.12
N GLU A 79 1.90 6.17 16.59
CA GLU A 79 1.99 7.35 15.72
C GLU A 79 1.85 7.02 14.24
N TRP A 80 2.26 5.81 13.82
CA TRP A 80 2.23 5.41 12.41
C TRP A 80 1.14 4.40 12.08
N GLY A 81 0.87 3.45 12.98
CA GLY A 81 -0.02 2.32 12.73
C GLY A 81 0.56 1.26 11.77
N PHE A 82 1.78 1.47 11.25
CA PHE A 82 2.54 0.49 10.46
C PHE A 82 4.04 0.77 10.56
N PHE A 83 4.85 -0.25 10.27
CA PHE A 83 6.32 -0.18 10.28
C PHE A 83 6.91 -1.25 9.36
N GLN A 84 8.19 -1.08 9.01
CA GLN A 84 8.98 -2.10 8.32
C GLN A 84 9.69 -2.97 9.35
N THR A 85 9.95 -4.24 9.03
CA THR A 85 10.73 -5.14 9.89
C THR A 85 12.00 -5.58 9.16
N ASN A 86 13.12 -5.59 9.88
CA ASN A 86 14.35 -6.21 9.41
C ASN A 86 14.56 -7.53 10.15
N VAL A 87 14.58 -8.63 9.41
CA VAL A 87 14.89 -9.96 9.93
C VAL A 87 16.10 -10.46 9.18
N ILE A 88 17.25 -10.50 9.85
CA ILE A 88 18.40 -11.23 9.31
C ILE A 88 18.15 -12.70 9.63
N ILE A 89 17.69 -13.45 8.63
CA ILE A 89 17.60 -14.90 8.74
C ILE A 89 19.02 -15.45 8.60
N TYR A 90 19.73 -15.59 9.72
CA TYR A 90 20.95 -16.40 9.76
C TYR A 90 20.54 -17.86 9.64
N TYR A 91 20.34 -18.33 8.41
CA TYR A 91 20.31 -19.78 8.18
C TYR A 91 21.72 -20.32 8.36
N ILE A 92 21.81 -21.22 9.34
CA ILE A 92 22.87 -22.16 9.65
C ILE A 92 23.46 -22.73 8.36
N VAL A 93 24.78 -22.57 8.18
CA VAL A 93 25.59 -23.38 7.24
C VAL A 93 25.96 -24.68 7.93
#